data_AF-A0A950BRY3-F1
#
_entry.id   AF-A0A950BRY3-F1
#
_cell.length_a   1.000
_cell.length_b   1.000
_cell.length_c   1.000
_cell.angle_alpha   90.00
_cell.angle_beta   90.00
_cell.angle_gamma   90.00
#
_symmetry.space_group_name_H-M   'P 1'
#
loop_
_entity.id
_entity.type
_entity.pdbx_description
1 polymer ?
#
loop_
_entity_poly.entity_id
_entity_poly.type
_entity_poly.pdbx_seq_one_letter_code
_entity_poly.pdbx_strand_id
1 'polypeptide(L)'
;MNNAIVAAKNQTRGELSELSQPAAKSEWLWIASIYMLLVISGAIRYWRDWQFQSLSRENETSPFPLRELPKVLGRWHMAEGSEKTLEADIARIAGANDYVEWNYVDEASGESVTVMVLYGLAHRVWPHVPDTCYPANGFKPASPPSDLDIPIPGTTTKAR
;
A
#
# COMPACT_ATOMS: atom_id res chain seq x y z
N MET A 1 69.72 -35.42 -35.37
CA MET A 1 69.17 -35.16 -34.02
C MET A 1 67.95 -34.21 -34.01
N ASN A 2 67.34 -33.87 -35.16
CA ASN A 2 66.20 -32.94 -35.20
C ASN A 2 64.80 -33.59 -35.11
N ASN A 3 64.67 -34.91 -35.29
CA ASN A 3 63.35 -35.55 -35.34
C ASN A 3 62.76 -35.87 -33.96
N ALA A 4 63.58 -36.01 -32.91
CA ALA A 4 63.10 -36.31 -31.55
C ALA A 4 62.46 -35.09 -30.86
N ILE A 5 62.91 -33.88 -31.18
CA ILE A 5 62.39 -32.63 -30.58
C ILE A 5 61.01 -32.26 -31.16
N VAL A 6 60.73 -32.63 -32.41
CA VAL A 6 59.43 -32.38 -33.06
C VAL A 6 58.34 -33.30 -32.50
N ALA A 7 58.68 -34.54 -32.15
CA ALA A 7 57.72 -35.50 -31.58
C ALA A 7 57.24 -35.08 -30.17
N ALA A 8 58.17 -34.64 -29.30
CA ALA A 8 57.82 -34.21 -27.93
C ALA A 8 56.92 -32.96 -27.88
N LYS A 9 57.05 -32.06 -28.86
CA LYS A 9 56.23 -30.84 -28.96
C LYS A 9 54.81 -31.08 -29.48
N ASN A 10 54.62 -32.13 -30.30
CA ASN A 10 53.29 -32.51 -30.78
C ASN A 10 52.49 -33.26 -29.72
N GLN A 11 53.16 -34.01 -28.84
CA GLN A 11 52.50 -34.77 -27.78
C GLN A 11 51.94 -33.86 -26.67
N THR A 12 52.67 -32.80 -26.28
CA THR A 12 52.19 -31.80 -25.32
C THR A 12 51.04 -30.93 -25.84
N ARG A 13 50.89 -30.81 -27.17
CA ARG A 13 49.81 -30.03 -27.79
C ARG A 13 48.49 -30.79 -27.87
N GLY A 14 48.53 -32.12 -27.89
CA GLY A 14 47.35 -32.99 -27.87
C GLY A 14 46.67 -33.08 -26.51
N GLU A 15 47.44 -33.22 -25.43
CA GLU A 15 46.90 -33.36 -24.06
C GLU A 15 46.25 -32.08 -23.52
N LEU A 16 46.72 -30.90 -23.96
CA LEU A 16 46.11 -29.62 -23.56
C LEU A 16 44.75 -29.35 -24.23
N SER A 17 44.46 -30.01 -25.36
CA SER A 17 43.17 -29.90 -26.07
C SER A 17 42.08 -30.83 -25.54
N GLU A 18 42.44 -31.91 -24.83
CA GLU A 18 41.47 -32.89 -24.30
C GLU A 18 40.87 -32.48 -22.94
N LEU A 19 41.49 -31.54 -22.23
CA LEU A 19 40.95 -30.99 -20.98
C LEU A 19 39.96 -29.84 -21.20
N SER A 20 39.74 -29.44 -22.45
CA SER A 20 38.81 -28.37 -22.79
C SER A 20 37.56 -28.96 -23.44
N GLN A 21 36.54 -29.19 -22.58
CA GLN A 21 35.08 -29.22 -22.82
C GLN A 21 34.38 -30.55 -22.50
N PRO A 22 33.44 -30.52 -21.52
CA PRO A 22 32.05 -30.17 -21.85
C PRO A 22 31.37 -29.25 -20.80
N ALA A 23 32.08 -28.28 -20.21
CA ALA A 23 31.50 -27.38 -19.21
C ALA A 23 30.42 -26.42 -19.78
N ALA A 24 30.51 -26.05 -21.06
CA ALA A 24 29.65 -25.02 -21.68
C ALA A 24 28.15 -25.37 -21.71
N LYS A 25 27.78 -26.66 -21.77
CA LYS A 25 26.35 -27.06 -21.80
C LYS A 25 25.66 -26.88 -20.44
N SER A 26 26.40 -27.12 -19.35
CA SER A 26 25.90 -26.95 -17.98
C SER A 26 25.68 -25.47 -17.66
N GLU A 27 26.64 -24.62 -18.04
CA GLU A 27 26.55 -23.17 -17.83
C GLU A 27 25.35 -22.53 -18.53
N TRP A 28 25.08 -22.92 -19.78
CA TRP A 28 23.93 -22.40 -20.51
C TRP A 28 22.59 -22.83 -19.88
N LEU A 29 22.51 -24.05 -19.37
CA LEU A 29 21.32 -24.55 -18.68
C LEU A 29 21.07 -23.81 -17.37
N TRP A 30 22.12 -23.46 -16.62
CA TRP A 30 22.02 -22.63 -15.43
C TRP A 30 21.54 -21.21 -15.76
N ILE A 31 22.13 -20.59 -16.79
CA ILE A 31 21.72 -19.26 -17.26
C ILE A 31 20.24 -19.27 -17.67
N ALA A 32 19.81 -20.25 -18.47
CA ALA A 32 18.42 -20.40 -18.89
C ALA A 32 17.48 -20.57 -17.69
N SER A 33 17.90 -21.31 -16.67
CA SER A 33 17.13 -21.52 -15.45
C SER A 33 16.96 -20.22 -14.66
N ILE A 34 18.01 -19.41 -14.52
CA ILE A 34 17.95 -18.10 -13.86
C ILE A 34 16.99 -17.17 -14.60
N TYR A 35 17.08 -17.09 -15.93
CA TYR A 35 16.16 -16.28 -16.73
C TYR A 35 14.72 -16.77 -16.60
N MET A 36 14.49 -18.07 -16.62
CA MET A 36 13.16 -18.66 -16.43
C MET A 36 12.59 -18.29 -15.04
N LEU A 37 13.39 -18.39 -13.98
CA LEU A 37 12.97 -17.99 -12.63
C LEU A 37 12.64 -16.50 -12.55
N LEU A 38 13.43 -15.64 -13.19
CA LEU A 38 13.16 -14.19 -13.23
C LEU A 38 11.87 -13.86 -13.99
N VAL A 39 11.63 -14.50 -15.14
CA VAL A 39 10.40 -14.32 -15.92
C VAL A 39 9.18 -14.78 -15.13
N ILE A 40 9.25 -15.97 -14.50
CA ILE A 40 8.15 -16.49 -13.68
C ILE A 40 7.89 -15.57 -12.49
N SER A 41 8.93 -15.11 -11.80
CA SER A 41 8.81 -14.17 -10.68
C SER A 41 8.13 -12.86 -11.12
N GLY A 42 8.56 -12.29 -12.25
CA GLY A 42 7.94 -11.09 -12.83
C GLY A 42 6.47 -11.30 -13.18
N ALA A 43 6.13 -12.44 -13.79
CA ALA A 43 4.76 -12.78 -14.15
C ALA A 43 3.86 -12.94 -12.92
N ILE A 44 4.33 -13.63 -11.87
CA ILE A 44 3.59 -13.78 -10.60
C ILE A 44 3.37 -12.42 -9.96
N ARG A 45 4.39 -11.56 -9.91
CA ARG A 45 4.27 -10.20 -9.36
C ARG A 45 3.26 -9.37 -10.13
N TYR A 46 3.33 -9.38 -11.46
CA TYR A 46 2.38 -8.66 -12.32
C TYR A 46 0.95 -9.15 -12.12
N TRP A 47 0.74 -10.47 -12.05
CA TRP A 47 -0.58 -11.05 -11.82
C TRP A 47 -1.17 -10.64 -10.46
N ARG A 48 -0.36 -10.68 -9.39
CA ARG A 48 -0.78 -10.22 -8.06
C ARG A 48 -1.11 -8.73 -8.06
N ASP A 49 -0.29 -7.91 -8.69
CA ASP A 49 -0.53 -6.47 -8.80
C ASP A 49 -1.86 -6.19 -9.50
N TRP A 50 -2.13 -6.88 -10.61
CA TRP A 50 -3.40 -6.80 -11.33
C TRP A 50 -4.60 -7.20 -10.45
N GLN A 51 -4.50 -8.28 -9.68
CA GLN A 51 -5.55 -8.67 -8.72
C GLN A 51 -5.78 -7.61 -7.64
N PHE A 52 -4.72 -7.03 -7.07
CA PHE A 52 -4.85 -5.96 -6.08
C PHE A 52 -5.46 -4.70 -6.69
N GLN A 53 -5.11 -4.36 -7.93
CA GLN A 53 -5.72 -3.25 -8.63
C GLN A 53 -7.20 -3.47 -8.90
N SER A 54 -7.64 -4.69 -9.25
CA SER A 54 -9.07 -4.97 -9.44
C SER A 54 -9.84 -4.82 -8.13
N LEU A 55 -9.32 -5.43 -7.05
CA LEU A 55 -9.92 -5.34 -5.73
C LEU A 55 -9.95 -3.88 -5.21
N SER A 56 -8.91 -3.10 -5.48
CA SER A 56 -8.85 -1.68 -5.10
C SER A 56 -9.91 -0.85 -5.84
N ARG A 57 -10.19 -1.15 -7.11
CA ARG A 57 -11.25 -0.46 -7.86
C ARG A 57 -12.63 -0.79 -7.33
N GLU A 58 -12.87 -2.05 -6.98
CA GLU A 58 -14.14 -2.50 -6.36
C GLU A 58 -14.40 -1.83 -5.00
N ASN A 59 -13.34 -1.53 -4.25
CA ASN A 59 -13.41 -0.86 -2.95
C ASN A 59 -13.15 0.65 -3.02
N GLU A 60 -13.18 1.26 -4.20
CA GLU A 60 -12.95 2.70 -4.34
C GLU A 60 -14.17 3.51 -3.84
N THR A 61 -15.36 2.94 -3.97
CA THR A 61 -16.61 3.54 -3.50
C THR A 61 -16.94 3.11 -2.07
N SER A 62 -17.41 4.06 -1.25
CA SER A 62 -17.86 3.74 0.10
C SER A 62 -19.00 2.71 0.09
N PRO A 63 -18.96 1.67 0.94
CA PRO A 63 -20.01 0.64 1.00
C PRO A 63 -21.36 1.18 1.50
N PHE A 64 -21.37 2.38 2.09
CA PHE A 64 -22.56 3.13 2.46
C PHE A 64 -22.30 4.64 2.27
N PRO A 65 -23.33 5.45 1.93
CA PRO A 65 -23.13 6.89 1.75
C PRO A 65 -22.75 7.55 3.07
N LEU A 66 -21.63 8.28 3.12
CA LEU A 66 -21.22 8.94 4.37
C LEU A 66 -22.21 10.01 4.84
N ARG A 67 -23.02 10.56 3.95
CA ARG A 67 -24.12 11.49 4.27
C ARG A 67 -25.24 10.89 5.10
N GLU A 68 -25.34 9.55 5.15
CA GLU A 68 -26.33 8.84 5.95
C GLU A 68 -25.85 8.58 7.39
N LEU A 69 -24.62 8.99 7.73
CA LEU A 69 -24.14 8.90 9.10
C LEU A 69 -25.03 9.70 10.07
N PRO A 70 -25.17 9.26 11.33
CA PRO A 70 -26.11 9.86 12.27
C PRO A 70 -25.79 11.32 12.54
N LYS A 71 -26.76 12.21 12.31
CA LYS A 71 -26.67 13.65 12.63
C LYS A 71 -26.88 13.96 14.11
N VAL A 72 -27.21 12.94 14.90
CA VAL A 72 -27.43 13.03 16.35
C VAL A 72 -26.60 11.95 17.02
N LEU A 73 -25.73 12.35 17.94
CA LEU A 73 -24.80 11.49 18.65
C LEU A 73 -24.92 11.75 20.16
N GLY A 74 -25.89 11.09 20.80
CA GLY A 74 -26.22 11.34 22.21
C GLY A 74 -26.78 12.74 22.39
N ARG A 75 -26.03 13.64 23.05
CA ARG A 75 -26.40 15.06 23.25
C ARG A 75 -25.87 15.99 22.16
N TRP A 76 -25.09 15.46 21.22
CA TRP A 76 -24.49 16.23 20.14
C TRP A 76 -25.38 16.21 18.91
N HIS A 77 -25.67 17.39 18.39
CA HIS A 77 -26.49 17.55 17.19
C HIS A 77 -25.68 18.25 16.10
N MET A 78 -25.78 17.74 14.88
CA MET A 78 -25.22 18.43 13.72
C MET A 78 -25.90 19.80 13.58
N ALA A 79 -25.12 20.87 13.61
CA ALA A 79 -25.62 22.22 13.37
C ALA A 79 -26.22 22.32 11.96
N GLU A 80 -27.39 22.92 11.84
CA GLU A 80 -28.06 23.10 10.56
C GLU A 80 -27.18 23.90 9.58
N GLY A 81 -27.08 23.43 8.35
CA GLY A 81 -26.25 24.08 7.32
C GLY A 81 -24.73 23.96 7.55
N SER A 82 -24.28 23.18 8.53
CA SER A 82 -22.85 22.99 8.79
C SER A 82 -22.15 22.01 7.86
N GLU A 83 -22.88 21.36 6.94
CA GLU A 83 -22.29 20.48 5.95
C GLU A 83 -21.40 21.27 5.00
N LYS A 84 -20.10 20.98 5.09
CA LYS A 84 -19.10 21.53 4.19
C LYS A 84 -18.66 20.48 3.20
N THR A 85 -18.42 20.96 1.99
CA THR A 85 -17.81 20.16 0.93
C THR A 85 -16.31 20.49 0.90
N LEU A 86 -15.47 19.49 1.10
CA LEU A 86 -14.04 19.59 0.88
C LEU A 86 -13.77 19.97 -0.58
N GLU A 87 -12.77 20.83 -0.82
CA GLU A 87 -12.36 21.16 -2.18
C GLU A 87 -11.81 19.90 -2.88
N ALA A 88 -12.11 19.73 -4.17
CA ALA A 88 -11.76 18.53 -4.91
C ALA A 88 -10.26 18.22 -4.89
N ASP A 89 -9.41 19.26 -4.90
CA ASP A 89 -7.96 19.08 -4.81
C ASP A 89 -7.50 18.61 -3.43
N ILE A 90 -8.12 19.12 -2.36
CA ILE A 90 -7.83 18.67 -0.99
C ILE A 90 -8.29 17.23 -0.81
N ALA A 91 -9.50 16.87 -1.26
CA ALA A 91 -10.00 15.49 -1.23
C ALA A 91 -9.07 14.53 -1.99
N ARG A 92 -8.61 14.93 -3.17
CA ARG A 92 -7.67 14.16 -4.00
C ARG A 92 -6.32 13.96 -3.31
N ILE A 93 -5.76 15.02 -2.71
CA ILE A 93 -4.48 14.94 -1.96
C ILE A 93 -4.65 14.08 -0.70
N ALA A 94 -5.79 14.19 -0.01
CA ALA A 94 -6.15 13.37 1.14
C ALA A 94 -6.39 11.89 0.79
N GLY A 95 -6.52 11.56 -0.51
CA GLY A 95 -6.85 10.21 -0.96
C GLY A 95 -8.30 9.81 -0.67
N ALA A 96 -9.17 10.78 -0.40
CA ALA A 96 -10.58 10.57 -0.08
C ALA A 96 -11.42 10.48 -1.35
N ASN A 97 -12.21 9.41 -1.45
CA ASN A 97 -13.16 9.18 -2.54
C ASN A 97 -14.59 9.59 -2.13
N ASP A 98 -14.91 9.53 -0.83
CA ASP A 98 -16.13 10.06 -0.23
C ASP A 98 -15.74 10.76 1.07
N TYR A 99 -16.47 11.81 1.43
CA TYR A 99 -16.20 12.58 2.64
C TYR A 99 -17.42 13.36 3.11
N VAL A 100 -17.45 13.65 4.41
CA VAL A 100 -18.34 14.63 5.02
C VAL A 100 -17.58 15.45 6.06
N GLU A 101 -17.85 16.75 6.13
CA GLU A 101 -17.41 17.62 7.22
C GLU A 101 -18.65 18.29 7.82
N TRP A 102 -18.82 18.11 9.13
CA TRP A 102 -19.97 18.58 9.89
C TRP A 102 -19.52 19.28 11.17
N ASN A 103 -20.30 20.25 11.63
CA ASN A 103 -20.13 20.78 12.99
C ASN A 103 -21.20 20.19 13.89
N TYR A 104 -20.79 19.59 14.99
CA TYR A 104 -21.66 19.14 16.06
C TYR A 104 -21.65 20.15 17.19
N VAL A 105 -22.81 20.32 17.83
CA VAL A 105 -22.98 21.17 19.02
C VAL A 105 -23.59 20.32 20.13
N ASP A 106 -22.98 20.35 21.32
CA ASP A 106 -23.55 19.71 22.52
C ASP A 106 -24.65 20.61 23.08
N GLU A 107 -25.88 20.11 23.14
CA GLU A 107 -27.04 20.91 23.57
C GLU A 107 -26.90 21.43 25.00
N ALA A 108 -26.20 20.70 25.87
CA ALA A 108 -26.08 21.04 27.28
C ALA A 108 -25.05 22.15 27.55
N SER A 109 -23.91 22.12 26.87
CA SER A 109 -22.78 23.03 27.11
C SER A 109 -22.67 24.14 26.08
N GLY A 110 -23.25 23.95 24.89
CA GLY A 110 -23.04 24.82 23.73
C GLY A 110 -21.65 24.66 23.09
N GLU A 111 -20.83 23.72 23.54
CA GLU A 111 -19.55 23.40 22.92
C GLU A 111 -19.75 22.91 21.49
N SER A 112 -18.80 23.21 20.60
CA SER A 112 -18.87 22.81 19.19
C SER A 112 -17.61 22.07 18.76
N VAL A 113 -17.78 21.06 17.91
CA VAL A 113 -16.69 20.25 17.34
C VAL A 113 -16.93 20.07 15.85
N THR A 114 -15.89 20.31 15.04
CA THR A 114 -15.88 19.94 13.63
C THR A 114 -15.45 18.48 13.49
N VAL A 115 -16.31 17.66 12.91
CA VAL A 115 -16.07 16.25 12.61
C VAL A 115 -15.93 16.10 11.11
N MET A 116 -14.76 15.59 10.68
CA MET A 116 -14.51 15.22 9.30
C MET A 116 -14.38 13.70 9.21
N VAL A 117 -15.17 13.10 8.32
CA VAL A 117 -15.09 11.66 8.00
C VAL A 117 -14.65 11.53 6.55
N LEU A 118 -13.61 10.73 6.33
CA LEU A 118 -13.02 10.47 5.02
C LEU A 118 -13.09 8.97 4.76
N TYR A 119 -13.53 8.60 3.56
CA TYR A 119 -13.42 7.24 3.06
C TYR A 119 -12.51 7.23 1.84
N GLY A 120 -11.57 6.29 1.81
CA GLY A 120 -10.68 6.10 0.68
C GLY A 120 -9.83 4.86 0.83
N LEU A 121 -9.12 4.50 -0.23
CA LEU A 121 -8.24 3.34 -0.22
C LEU A 121 -7.12 3.53 0.79
N ALA A 122 -6.87 2.51 1.62
CA ALA A 122 -5.92 2.60 2.73
C ALA A 122 -4.53 3.13 2.30
N HIS A 123 -4.01 2.69 1.15
CA HIS A 123 -2.71 3.15 0.64
C HIS A 123 -2.68 4.64 0.23
N ARG A 124 -3.83 5.28 0.01
CA ARG A 124 -3.95 6.71 -0.31
C ARG A 124 -4.20 7.56 0.93
N VAL A 125 -4.99 7.05 1.89
CA VAL A 125 -5.40 7.79 3.10
C VAL A 125 -4.39 7.65 4.25
N TRP A 126 -3.71 6.49 4.37
CA TRP A 126 -2.76 6.20 5.45
C TRP A 126 -1.67 7.25 5.72
N PRO A 127 -1.08 7.97 4.73
CA PRO A 127 -0.09 9.01 5.04
C PRO A 127 -0.66 10.22 5.82
N HIS A 128 -1.99 10.33 5.98
CA HIS A 128 -2.66 11.45 6.66
C HIS A 128 -2.98 11.15 8.13
N VAL A 129 -1.99 10.70 8.90
CA VAL A 129 -2.17 10.55 10.36
C VAL A 129 -2.33 11.93 11.02
N PRO A 130 -3.17 12.06 12.07
CA PRO A 130 -3.39 13.34 12.77
C PRO A 130 -2.10 14.02 13.22
N ASP A 131 -1.12 13.24 13.66
CA ASP A 131 0.19 13.72 14.11
C ASP A 131 1.00 14.44 13.03
N THR A 132 0.72 14.17 11.75
CA THR A 132 1.38 14.85 10.62
C THR A 132 0.54 16.01 10.11
N CYS A 133 -0.77 15.81 9.94
CA CYS A 133 -1.63 16.78 9.25
C CYS A 133 -2.01 17.98 10.12
N TYR A 134 -2.22 17.77 11.42
CA TYR A 134 -2.70 18.82 12.31
C TYR A 134 -1.61 19.85 12.63
N PRO A 135 -0.35 19.48 12.95
CA PRO A 135 0.72 20.46 13.14
C PRO A 135 1.01 21.29 11.88
N ALA A 136 0.91 20.69 10.70
CA ALA A 136 1.10 21.40 9.43
C ALA A 136 0.08 22.55 9.21
N ASN A 137 -1.09 22.45 9.85
CA ASN A 137 -2.14 23.48 9.83
C ASN A 137 -2.15 24.38 11.09
N GLY A 138 -1.09 24.31 11.92
CA GLY A 138 -0.94 25.15 13.11
C GLY A 138 -1.70 24.67 14.35
N PHE A 139 -2.32 23.49 14.30
CA PHE A 139 -2.96 22.89 15.47
C PHE A 139 -1.93 22.29 16.43
N LYS A 140 -2.28 22.26 17.72
CA LYS A 140 -1.48 21.61 18.77
C LYS A 140 -2.32 20.51 19.42
N PRO A 141 -1.75 19.31 19.66
CA PRO A 141 -2.46 18.26 20.37
C PRO A 141 -2.81 18.74 21.79
N ALA A 142 -4.08 18.61 22.15
CA ALA A 142 -4.56 18.94 23.50
C ALA A 142 -4.27 17.81 24.50
N SER A 143 -4.16 16.58 24.03
CA SER A 143 -3.82 15.38 24.79
C SER A 143 -2.97 14.43 23.94
N PRO A 144 -2.24 13.48 24.56
CA PRO A 144 -1.61 12.39 23.81
C PRO A 144 -2.65 11.54 23.05
N PRO A 145 -2.26 10.87 21.96
CA PRO A 145 -3.10 9.87 21.30
C PRO A 145 -3.51 8.77 22.29
N SER A 146 -4.76 8.33 22.23
CA SER A 146 -5.25 7.19 23.00
C SER A 146 -6.10 6.27 22.13
N ASP A 147 -5.82 4.97 22.20
CA ASP A 147 -6.66 3.95 21.57
C ASP A 147 -7.92 3.74 22.43
N LEU A 148 -9.08 3.79 21.78
CA LEU A 148 -10.37 3.55 22.42
C LEU A 148 -11.06 2.36 21.74
N ASP A 149 -11.31 1.30 22.52
CA ASP A 149 -12.16 0.20 22.08
C ASP A 149 -13.62 0.69 22.06
N ILE A 150 -14.17 0.92 20.86
CA ILE A 150 -15.59 1.27 20.69
C ILE A 150 -16.39 -0.03 20.55
N PRO A 151 -17.21 -0.43 21.54
CA PRO A 151 -18.04 -1.61 21.42
C PRO A 151 -19.14 -1.35 20.40
N ILE A 152 -19.14 -2.12 19.30
CA ILE A 152 -20.22 -2.06 18.31
C ILE A 152 -21.36 -2.97 18.79
N PRO A 153 -22.56 -2.43 19.10
CA PRO A 153 -23.68 -3.23 19.59
C PRO A 153 -24.05 -4.35 18.60
N GLY A 154 -24.22 -5.57 19.12
CA GLY A 154 -24.63 -6.74 18.32
C GLY A 154 -23.49 -7.51 17.64
N THR A 155 -22.25 -7.04 17.73
CA THR A 155 -21.06 -7.77 17.25
C THR A 155 -20.24 -8.31 18.41
N THR A 156 -20.04 -9.63 18.46
CA THR A 156 -19.12 -10.28 19.41
C THR A 156 -17.65 -10.19 18.98
N THR A 157 -17.40 -9.72 17.76
CA THR A 157 -16.07 -9.63 17.19
C THR A 157 -15.43 -8.31 17.57
N LYS A 158 -14.32 -8.35 18.30
CA LYS A 158 -13.43 -7.20 18.42
C LYS A 158 -12.86 -6.91 17.03
N ALA A 159 -13.17 -5.75 16.46
CA ALA A 159 -12.40 -5.22 15.34
C ALA A 159 -10.97 -5.02 15.84
N ARG A 160 -9.98 -5.58 15.14
CA ARG A 160 -8.57 -5.57 15.51
C ARG A 160 -7.78 -4.82 14.46
#